data_AF-A0A958ECE6-F1
#
_entry.id   AF-A0A958ECE6-F1
#
_cell.length_a   1.000
_cell.length_b   1.000
_cell.length_c   1.000
_cell.angle_alpha   90.00
_cell.angle_beta   90.00
_cell.angle_gamma   90.00
#
_symmetry.space_group_name_H-M   'P 1'
#
loop_
_entity.id
_entity.type
_entity.pdbx_description
1 polymer ?
#
loop_
_entity_poly.entity_id
_entity_poly.type
_entity_poly.pdbx_seq_one_letter_code
_entity_poly.pdbx_strand_id
1 'polypeptide(L)'
;MYLLGNENNYGLFWEGAETEDIPLEDRKSTIRARHMYEVFNQAAVAMKAIDTSVPIAMCNGDVLFIDIIAEECQDVDIYGTNMYRGISFGDAFQVVKDKLNKPILFTEFGSDAFNALENREDQAAQAKYLVGNWKEIYENASGLGKAGNSIGGFTFQFSDGWWKYGQTENLSVHDNNASWSNGGYQSDFAEGRNNMNEEWFGICAKGPTSALGLYELYPRAAYYALAKVHHFDPYAAGMSLSAIENHFRDIQVMDAVLQARGDKAALDAQQGGKIRVSGARMEFTTYSTGGDKITTPDNADPNERAYPNELGFGHMQSFFTDIEAKPTESVRGTVSFNVLGNVAENPIDEIFYENAGRIREVRTDEGELALTSLNRVRIYKANVSWNADLFDLEGFYRTGHYHWGYEGDFFGLYPEANYGPNIDIYNGVAPVGFEMAGKKSLNGLKVAFGPELWWGANPAVLVKYSRSLAGMTLTGIYHEDLDEQGPAVSSFAVPVPPNRRATLHL
;
A
#
# COMPACT_ATOMS: atom_id res chain seq x y z
N MET A 1 -21.51 -21.58 -16.46
CA MET A 1 -20.42 -22.39 -15.88
C MET A 1 -20.32 -22.06 -14.42
N TYR A 2 -20.14 -23.04 -13.54
CA TYR A 2 -19.77 -22.81 -12.14
C TYR A 2 -18.27 -23.01 -11.97
N LEU A 3 -17.61 -22.15 -11.20
CA LEU A 3 -16.18 -22.29 -10.87
C LEU A 3 -16.05 -22.70 -9.40
N LEU A 4 -15.51 -23.90 -9.16
CA LEU A 4 -15.24 -24.44 -7.84
C LEU A 4 -13.90 -23.89 -7.33
N GLY A 5 -14.02 -22.91 -6.43
CA GLY A 5 -12.90 -22.25 -5.77
C GLY A 5 -12.03 -21.40 -6.70
N ASN A 6 -10.96 -20.83 -6.15
CA ASN A 6 -9.95 -20.03 -6.83
C ASN A 6 -8.59 -20.44 -6.28
N GLU A 7 -7.62 -20.73 -7.15
CA GLU A 7 -6.25 -21.12 -6.75
C GLU A 7 -6.20 -22.21 -5.67
N ASN A 8 -6.99 -23.27 -5.86
CA ASN A 8 -7.28 -24.24 -4.79
C ASN A 8 -6.03 -24.89 -4.17
N ASN A 9 -4.94 -24.98 -4.92
CA ASN A 9 -3.68 -25.55 -4.48
C ASN A 9 -2.76 -24.59 -3.71
N TYR A 10 -2.88 -23.27 -3.83
CA TYR A 10 -1.93 -22.36 -3.19
C TYR A 10 -2.10 -22.32 -1.66
N GLY A 11 -3.32 -22.48 -1.15
CA GLY A 11 -3.57 -22.68 0.29
C GLY A 11 -3.02 -23.98 0.86
N LEU A 12 -2.46 -24.88 0.04
CA LEU A 12 -1.70 -26.04 0.52
C LEU A 12 -0.28 -25.66 0.95
N PHE A 13 0.19 -24.48 0.55
CA PHE A 13 1.53 -23.97 0.78
C PHE A 13 1.54 -22.68 1.61
N TRP A 14 0.64 -21.74 1.33
CA TRP A 14 0.57 -20.44 2.00
C TRP A 14 -0.29 -20.51 3.26
N GLU A 15 0.22 -19.92 4.35
CA GLU A 15 -0.52 -19.75 5.61
C GLU A 15 -0.99 -18.29 5.83
N GLY A 16 -0.54 -17.36 4.97
CA GLY A 16 -0.87 -15.93 5.00
C GLY A 16 -1.82 -15.50 3.88
N ALA A 17 -2.12 -14.20 3.84
CA ALA A 17 -3.03 -13.60 2.87
C ALA A 17 -2.32 -12.77 1.78
N GLU A 18 -0.98 -12.68 1.84
CA GLU A 18 -0.13 -12.09 0.80
C GLU A 18 0.33 -13.18 -0.17
N THR A 19 0.54 -12.84 -1.44
CA THR A 19 1.13 -13.76 -2.42
C THR A 19 2.63 -13.90 -2.17
N GLU A 20 3.09 -15.14 -2.04
CA GLU A 20 4.48 -15.49 -1.72
C GLU A 20 5.03 -16.51 -2.73
N ASP A 21 6.35 -16.70 -2.75
CA ASP A 21 6.98 -17.74 -3.55
C ASP A 21 6.50 -19.14 -3.13
N ILE A 22 6.31 -20.05 -4.10
CA ILE A 22 5.84 -21.42 -3.84
C ILE A 22 7.02 -22.29 -3.36
N PRO A 23 6.91 -22.99 -2.22
CA PRO A 23 7.93 -23.93 -1.75
C PRO A 23 7.98 -25.20 -2.62
N LEU A 24 9.18 -25.64 -2.98
CA LEU A 24 9.40 -26.66 -4.02
C LEU A 24 9.17 -28.12 -3.60
N GLU A 25 9.19 -28.45 -2.30
CA GLU A 25 9.10 -29.85 -1.84
C GLU A 25 8.42 -29.98 -0.46
N ASP A 26 7.16 -30.41 -0.39
CA ASP A 26 6.55 -30.90 0.86
C ASP A 26 5.68 -32.15 0.61
N ARG A 27 5.86 -33.20 1.43
CA ARG A 27 5.02 -34.41 1.39
C ARG A 27 3.64 -34.19 2.01
N LYS A 28 3.48 -33.20 2.91
CA LYS A 28 2.18 -32.91 3.54
C LYS A 28 1.19 -32.29 2.55
N SER A 29 1.66 -31.40 1.67
CA SER A 29 0.82 -30.76 0.65
C SER A 29 0.23 -31.80 -0.32
N THR A 30 0.99 -32.83 -0.72
CA THR A 30 0.51 -33.92 -1.57
C THR A 30 -0.65 -34.72 -0.96
N ILE A 31 -0.60 -35.02 0.35
CA ILE A 31 -1.69 -35.75 1.03
C ILE A 31 -2.94 -34.87 1.11
N ARG A 32 -2.76 -33.60 1.50
CA ARG A 32 -3.87 -32.63 1.57
C ARG A 32 -4.50 -32.40 0.19
N ALA A 33 -3.69 -32.32 -0.86
CA ALA A 33 -4.15 -32.17 -2.25
C ALA A 33 -5.11 -33.29 -2.65
N ARG A 34 -4.77 -34.56 -2.37
CA ARG A 34 -5.64 -35.69 -2.71
C ARG A 34 -7.02 -35.58 -2.07
N HIS A 35 -7.08 -35.36 -0.75
CA HIS A 35 -8.36 -35.19 -0.06
C HIS A 35 -9.16 -33.98 -0.54
N MET A 36 -8.47 -32.88 -0.85
CA MET A 36 -9.13 -31.69 -1.41
C MET A 36 -9.78 -32.02 -2.76
N TYR A 37 -9.05 -32.66 -3.67
CA TYR A 37 -9.57 -33.01 -5.00
C TYR A 37 -10.68 -34.08 -4.95
N GLU A 38 -10.61 -35.04 -4.04
CA GLU A 38 -11.72 -35.98 -3.75
C GLU A 38 -13.01 -35.22 -3.38
N VAL A 39 -12.92 -34.23 -2.49
CA VAL A 39 -14.07 -33.41 -2.08
C VAL A 39 -14.60 -32.56 -3.23
N PHE A 40 -13.73 -32.04 -4.08
CA PHE A 40 -14.12 -31.28 -5.27
C PHE A 40 -14.92 -32.14 -6.25
N ASN A 41 -14.50 -33.39 -6.45
CA ASN A 41 -15.26 -34.33 -7.27
C ASN A 41 -16.63 -34.66 -6.67
N GLN A 42 -16.69 -34.91 -5.36
CA GLN A 42 -17.96 -35.12 -4.66
C GLN A 42 -18.90 -33.92 -4.82
N ALA A 43 -18.37 -32.70 -4.73
CA ALA A 43 -19.13 -31.48 -4.98
C ALA A 43 -19.63 -31.41 -6.43
N ALA A 44 -18.78 -31.71 -7.42
CA ALA A 44 -19.17 -31.73 -8.83
C ALA A 44 -20.31 -32.74 -9.10
N VAL A 45 -20.22 -33.96 -8.54
CA VAL A 45 -21.28 -34.98 -8.61
C VAL A 45 -22.57 -34.47 -8.00
N ALA A 46 -22.51 -33.86 -6.81
CA ALA A 46 -23.69 -33.33 -6.13
C ALA A 46 -24.34 -32.17 -6.92
N MET A 47 -23.54 -31.29 -7.51
CA MET A 47 -24.03 -30.20 -8.35
C MET A 47 -24.69 -30.73 -9.63
N LYS A 48 -24.10 -31.73 -10.29
CA LYS A 48 -24.69 -32.37 -11.48
C LYS A 48 -25.99 -33.09 -11.18
N ALA A 49 -26.18 -33.58 -9.96
CA ALA A 49 -27.47 -34.14 -9.53
C ALA A 49 -28.58 -33.08 -9.47
N ILE A 50 -28.23 -31.79 -9.36
CA ILE A 50 -29.18 -30.67 -9.32
C ILE A 50 -29.38 -30.09 -10.73
N ASP A 51 -28.29 -29.85 -11.46
CA ASP A 51 -28.32 -29.22 -12.79
C ASP A 51 -27.18 -29.74 -13.67
N THR A 52 -27.54 -30.38 -14.79
CA THR A 52 -26.59 -30.87 -15.81
C THR A 52 -26.45 -29.93 -17.01
N SER A 53 -27.17 -28.81 -17.04
CA SER A 53 -27.15 -27.85 -18.15
C SER A 53 -25.99 -26.85 -18.08
N VAL A 54 -25.35 -26.74 -16.92
CA VAL A 54 -24.26 -25.79 -16.66
C VAL A 54 -22.96 -26.55 -16.39
N PRO A 55 -21.89 -26.34 -17.19
CA PRO A 55 -20.59 -26.99 -16.96
C PRO A 55 -19.96 -26.57 -15.63
N ILE A 56 -19.26 -27.50 -14.99
CA ILE A 56 -18.54 -27.29 -13.74
C ILE A 56 -17.04 -27.24 -14.03
N ALA A 57 -16.40 -26.15 -13.64
CA ALA A 57 -14.96 -25.94 -13.70
C ALA A 57 -14.37 -25.95 -12.29
N MET A 58 -13.09 -26.29 -12.17
CA MET A 58 -12.27 -26.01 -10.98
C MET A 58 -11.20 -24.98 -11.34
N CYS A 59 -10.66 -24.24 -10.36
CA CYS A 59 -9.56 -23.31 -10.60
C CYS A 59 -8.27 -23.75 -9.87
N ASN A 60 -7.18 -23.96 -10.58
CA ASN A 60 -5.91 -24.36 -9.99
C ASN A 60 -4.77 -23.41 -10.40
N GLY A 61 -3.88 -23.09 -9.47
CA GLY A 61 -2.64 -22.37 -9.74
C GLY A 61 -1.68 -23.23 -10.56
N ASP A 62 -1.47 -22.85 -11.81
CA ASP A 62 -0.70 -23.59 -12.81
C ASP A 62 -1.18 -25.07 -12.96
N VAL A 63 -0.46 -25.93 -13.69
CA VAL A 63 -0.73 -27.38 -13.83
C VAL A 63 -0.21 -28.20 -12.64
N LEU A 64 -0.10 -27.59 -11.46
CA LEU A 64 0.37 -28.27 -10.27
C LEU A 64 -0.61 -29.37 -9.84
N PHE A 65 -0.08 -30.50 -9.37
CA PHE A 65 -0.85 -31.69 -8.97
C PHE A 65 -1.72 -32.31 -10.08
N ILE A 66 -1.45 -32.05 -11.37
CA ILE A 66 -2.26 -32.52 -12.50
C ILE A 66 -2.53 -34.03 -12.49
N ASP A 67 -1.56 -34.83 -12.05
CA ASP A 67 -1.72 -36.30 -11.97
C ASP A 67 -2.74 -36.71 -10.89
N ILE A 68 -2.75 -36.02 -9.73
CA ILE A 68 -3.75 -36.27 -8.68
C ILE A 68 -5.13 -35.79 -9.13
N ILE A 69 -5.19 -34.63 -9.81
CA ILE A 69 -6.44 -34.11 -10.38
C ILE A 69 -7.03 -35.09 -11.39
N ALA A 70 -6.19 -35.71 -12.22
CA ALA A 70 -6.61 -36.73 -13.18
C ALA A 70 -7.23 -37.96 -12.49
N GLU A 71 -6.67 -38.37 -11.35
CA GLU A 71 -7.16 -39.49 -10.55
C GLU A 71 -8.48 -39.17 -9.85
N GLU A 72 -8.54 -38.02 -9.16
CA GLU A 72 -9.60 -37.71 -8.19
C GLU A 72 -10.74 -36.85 -8.75
N CYS A 73 -10.48 -35.91 -9.68
CA CYS A 73 -11.48 -34.94 -10.20
C CYS A 73 -12.10 -35.36 -11.54
N GLN A 74 -12.66 -36.56 -11.62
CA GLN A 74 -13.18 -37.12 -12.87
C GLN A 74 -14.42 -36.39 -13.41
N ASP A 75 -15.30 -35.94 -12.51
CA ASP A 75 -16.60 -35.33 -12.79
C ASP A 75 -16.56 -33.81 -12.99
N VAL A 76 -15.39 -33.17 -12.87
CA VAL A 76 -15.20 -31.77 -13.28
C VAL A 76 -15.13 -31.69 -14.81
N ASP A 77 -15.85 -30.76 -15.43
CA ASP A 77 -15.95 -30.66 -16.90
C ASP A 77 -14.80 -29.88 -17.52
N ILE A 78 -14.32 -28.84 -16.85
CA ILE A 78 -13.33 -27.87 -17.36
C ILE A 78 -12.19 -27.70 -16.36
N TYR A 79 -10.96 -27.72 -16.85
CA TYR A 79 -9.79 -27.36 -16.07
C TYR A 79 -9.56 -25.84 -16.15
N GLY A 80 -9.96 -25.12 -15.10
CA GLY A 80 -9.64 -23.71 -14.93
C GLY A 80 -8.27 -23.55 -14.28
N THR A 81 -7.49 -22.55 -14.72
CA THR A 81 -6.18 -22.27 -14.15
C THR A 81 -5.86 -20.79 -14.03
N ASN A 82 -5.25 -20.43 -12.91
CA ASN A 82 -4.55 -19.15 -12.74
C ASN A 82 -3.08 -19.38 -13.12
N MET A 83 -2.58 -18.66 -14.12
CA MET A 83 -1.28 -18.96 -14.70
C MET A 83 -0.49 -17.70 -15.07
N TYR A 84 0.66 -17.55 -14.42
CA TYR A 84 1.57 -16.40 -14.56
C TYR A 84 2.95 -16.89 -15.04
N ARG A 85 3.03 -17.49 -16.24
CA ARG A 85 4.28 -18.03 -16.81
C ARG A 85 5.06 -17.02 -17.67
N GLY A 86 4.62 -15.76 -17.72
CA GLY A 86 5.17 -14.74 -18.62
C GLY A 86 4.41 -14.68 -19.95
N ILE A 87 5.12 -14.42 -21.05
CA ILE A 87 4.50 -14.18 -22.37
C ILE A 87 3.90 -15.44 -23.02
N SER A 88 4.35 -16.63 -22.59
CA SER A 88 3.94 -17.92 -23.10
C SER A 88 3.52 -18.82 -21.94
N PHE A 89 2.49 -19.63 -22.15
CA PHE A 89 2.05 -20.67 -21.24
C PHE A 89 2.87 -21.96 -21.38
N GLY A 90 3.79 -22.02 -22.34
CA GLY A 90 4.67 -23.16 -22.57
C GLY A 90 3.90 -24.42 -22.95
N ASP A 91 4.08 -25.48 -22.16
CA ASP A 91 3.51 -26.80 -22.39
C ASP A 91 2.10 -27.00 -21.80
N ALA A 92 1.53 -26.00 -21.10
CA ALA A 92 0.30 -26.13 -20.32
C ALA A 92 -0.87 -26.73 -21.11
N PHE A 93 -1.11 -26.25 -22.33
CA PHE A 93 -2.18 -26.75 -23.18
C PHE A 93 -2.01 -28.25 -23.50
N GLN A 94 -0.78 -28.66 -23.79
CA GLN A 94 -0.46 -30.04 -24.14
C GLN A 94 -0.54 -30.94 -22.90
N VAL A 95 -0.04 -30.49 -21.75
CA VAL A 95 -0.14 -31.21 -20.47
C VAL A 95 -1.59 -31.47 -20.10
N VAL A 96 -2.46 -30.45 -20.16
CA VAL A 96 -3.90 -30.62 -19.85
C VAL A 96 -4.57 -31.57 -20.83
N LYS A 97 -4.22 -31.48 -22.13
CA LYS A 97 -4.75 -32.38 -23.16
C LYS A 97 -4.36 -33.84 -22.89
N ASP A 98 -3.09 -34.09 -22.57
CA ASP A 98 -2.56 -35.45 -22.41
C ASP A 98 -2.96 -36.08 -21.07
N LYS A 99 -3.01 -35.29 -20.00
CA LYS A 99 -3.28 -35.78 -18.64
C LYS A 99 -4.76 -35.82 -18.28
N LEU A 100 -5.51 -34.77 -18.65
CA LEU A 100 -6.92 -34.65 -18.29
C LEU A 100 -7.85 -34.90 -19.47
N ASN A 101 -7.41 -34.58 -20.68
CA ASN A 101 -8.24 -34.57 -21.90
C ASN A 101 -9.54 -33.77 -21.70
N LYS A 102 -9.44 -32.61 -21.04
CA LYS A 102 -10.53 -31.67 -20.75
C LYS A 102 -10.24 -30.29 -21.38
N PRO A 103 -11.25 -29.45 -21.61
CA PRO A 103 -11.05 -28.05 -21.97
C PRO A 103 -10.26 -27.30 -20.90
N ILE A 104 -9.39 -26.38 -21.33
CA ILE A 104 -8.64 -25.47 -20.46
C ILE A 104 -9.22 -24.05 -20.54
N LEU A 105 -9.48 -23.46 -19.39
CA LEU A 105 -9.89 -22.06 -19.20
C LEU A 105 -8.83 -21.34 -18.37
N PHE A 106 -8.31 -20.22 -18.84
CA PHE A 106 -7.45 -19.38 -18.00
C PHE A 106 -8.33 -18.49 -17.13
N THR A 107 -8.55 -18.86 -15.88
CA THR A 107 -9.38 -18.10 -14.95
C THR A 107 -8.71 -16.80 -14.52
N GLU A 108 -7.38 -16.80 -14.47
CA GLU A 108 -6.55 -15.60 -14.35
C GLU A 108 -5.22 -15.78 -15.09
N PHE A 109 -4.76 -14.71 -15.72
CA PHE A 109 -3.41 -14.58 -16.28
C PHE A 109 -3.16 -13.10 -16.58
N GLY A 110 -1.90 -12.69 -16.64
CA GLY A 110 -1.58 -11.34 -17.07
C GLY A 110 -0.21 -10.89 -16.62
N SER A 111 -0.04 -9.58 -16.56
CA SER A 111 1.17 -8.89 -16.10
C SER A 111 0.73 -7.64 -15.38
N ASP A 112 1.47 -7.23 -14.36
CA ASP A 112 1.32 -5.88 -13.84
C ASP A 112 1.92 -4.83 -14.79
N ALA A 113 1.52 -3.59 -14.56
CA ALA A 113 1.94 -2.42 -15.31
C ALA A 113 3.07 -1.65 -14.62
N PHE A 114 3.83 -2.26 -13.70
CA PHE A 114 4.85 -1.56 -12.93
C PHE A 114 6.22 -2.22 -13.09
N ASN A 115 7.23 -1.43 -13.45
CA ASN A 115 8.59 -1.94 -13.56
C ASN A 115 9.30 -1.78 -12.21
N ALA A 116 9.57 -2.89 -11.54
CA ALA A 116 10.17 -2.91 -10.20
C ALA A 116 11.65 -2.48 -10.19
N LEU A 117 12.36 -2.55 -11.32
CA LEU A 117 13.75 -2.10 -11.44
C LEU A 117 13.84 -0.59 -11.64
N GLU A 118 12.99 -0.05 -12.51
CA GLU A 118 12.96 1.38 -12.85
C GLU A 118 12.05 2.19 -11.92
N ASN A 119 11.30 1.52 -11.05
CA ASN A 119 10.32 2.07 -10.11
C ASN A 119 9.34 3.05 -10.78
N ARG A 120 8.71 2.60 -11.86
CA ARG A 120 7.74 3.39 -12.62
C ARG A 120 6.78 2.51 -13.40
N GLU A 121 5.63 3.06 -13.76
CA GLU A 121 4.66 2.40 -14.62
C GLU A 121 5.24 2.06 -16.02
N ASP A 122 5.05 0.83 -16.47
CA ASP A 122 5.44 0.29 -17.77
C ASP A 122 4.25 -0.41 -18.48
N GLN A 123 3.36 0.42 -19.03
CA GLN A 123 2.20 -0.07 -19.78
C GLN A 123 2.58 -0.84 -21.05
N ALA A 124 3.77 -0.62 -21.61
CA ALA A 124 4.21 -1.28 -22.83
C ALA A 124 4.56 -2.75 -22.55
N ALA A 125 5.26 -3.03 -21.45
CA ALA A 125 5.52 -4.39 -20.99
C ALA A 125 4.21 -5.14 -20.74
N GLN A 126 3.28 -4.55 -19.97
CA GLN A 126 1.98 -5.16 -19.68
C GLN A 126 1.24 -5.55 -20.97
N ALA A 127 1.10 -4.60 -21.91
CA ALA A 127 0.42 -4.84 -23.18
C ALA A 127 1.11 -5.93 -24.01
N LYS A 128 2.45 -5.97 -24.02
CA LYS A 128 3.22 -7.00 -24.72
C LYS A 128 2.95 -8.40 -24.18
N TYR A 129 2.97 -8.58 -22.86
CA TYR A 129 2.68 -9.88 -22.23
C TYR A 129 1.26 -10.33 -22.56
N LEU A 130 0.28 -9.45 -22.37
CA LEU A 130 -1.14 -9.77 -22.58
C LEU A 130 -1.47 -10.10 -24.05
N VAL A 131 -0.90 -9.36 -25.01
CA VAL A 131 -1.05 -9.69 -26.44
C VAL A 131 -0.45 -11.06 -26.76
N GLY A 132 0.72 -11.38 -26.19
CA GLY A 132 1.34 -12.71 -26.33
C GLY A 132 0.49 -13.83 -25.74
N ASN A 133 -0.03 -13.64 -24.53
CA ASN A 133 -0.89 -14.62 -23.86
C ASN A 133 -2.16 -14.89 -24.66
N TRP A 134 -2.88 -13.84 -25.10
CA TRP A 134 -4.09 -14.03 -25.90
C TRP A 134 -3.84 -14.66 -27.26
N LYS A 135 -2.67 -14.41 -27.86
CA LYS A 135 -2.27 -15.10 -29.10
C LYS A 135 -2.24 -16.61 -28.88
N GLU A 136 -1.59 -17.09 -27.82
CA GLU A 136 -1.55 -18.53 -27.54
C GLU A 136 -2.91 -19.11 -27.18
N ILE A 137 -3.76 -18.37 -26.45
CA ILE A 137 -5.14 -18.77 -26.16
C ILE A 137 -5.92 -19.01 -27.44
N TYR A 138 -5.79 -18.13 -28.43
CA TYR A 138 -6.48 -18.27 -29.72
C TYR A 138 -5.86 -19.37 -30.59
N GLU A 139 -4.54 -19.48 -30.67
CA GLU A 139 -3.89 -20.54 -31.46
C GLU A 139 -4.22 -21.95 -30.93
N ASN A 140 -4.53 -22.09 -29.65
CA ASN A 140 -4.94 -23.35 -29.02
C ASN A 140 -6.46 -23.57 -28.96
N ALA A 141 -7.27 -22.67 -29.55
CA ALA A 141 -8.72 -22.89 -29.62
C ALA A 141 -9.04 -24.07 -30.56
N SER A 142 -10.21 -24.67 -30.35
CA SER A 142 -10.64 -25.85 -31.10
C SER A 142 -10.64 -25.59 -32.61
N GLY A 143 -10.06 -26.52 -33.39
CA GLY A 143 -10.03 -26.43 -34.85
C GLY A 143 -8.90 -25.58 -35.45
N LEU A 144 -8.05 -24.94 -34.63
CA LEU A 144 -6.99 -24.04 -35.11
C LEU A 144 -5.60 -24.65 -35.19
N GLY A 145 -5.42 -25.95 -34.90
CA GLY A 145 -4.21 -26.69 -35.28
C GLY A 145 -3.09 -26.80 -34.24
N LYS A 146 -3.25 -26.23 -33.02
CA LYS A 146 -2.42 -26.59 -31.86
C LYS A 146 -3.13 -27.63 -30.96
N ALA A 147 -3.05 -27.52 -29.63
CA ALA A 147 -3.65 -28.49 -28.72
C ALA A 147 -5.18 -28.59 -28.91
N GLY A 148 -5.86 -27.48 -29.21
CA GLY A 148 -7.27 -27.45 -29.56
C GLY A 148 -8.23 -27.61 -28.38
N ASN A 149 -7.75 -27.39 -27.15
CA ASN A 149 -8.50 -27.51 -25.91
C ASN A 149 -8.76 -26.17 -25.21
N SER A 150 -8.27 -25.05 -25.74
CA SER A 150 -8.51 -23.72 -25.17
C SER A 150 -9.96 -23.28 -25.39
N ILE A 151 -10.59 -22.79 -24.32
CA ILE A 151 -11.92 -22.16 -24.38
C ILE A 151 -11.90 -20.67 -23.99
N GLY A 152 -10.70 -20.07 -23.89
CA GLY A 152 -10.52 -18.66 -23.56
C GLY A 152 -9.95 -18.43 -22.16
N GLY A 153 -10.17 -17.22 -21.65
CA GLY A 153 -9.78 -16.86 -20.29
C GLY A 153 -10.14 -15.43 -19.89
N PHE A 154 -9.72 -15.04 -18.69
CA PHE A 154 -9.91 -13.70 -18.14
C PHE A 154 -8.54 -13.07 -17.81
N THR A 155 -8.27 -11.91 -18.39
CA THR A 155 -7.11 -11.11 -18.04
C THR A 155 -7.26 -10.59 -16.61
N PHE A 156 -6.32 -10.96 -15.76
CA PHE A 156 -6.17 -10.42 -14.42
C PHE A 156 -5.34 -9.12 -14.51
N GLN A 157 -5.90 -7.95 -14.20
CA GLN A 157 -7.31 -7.69 -13.85
C GLN A 157 -7.85 -6.44 -14.54
N PHE A 158 -9.18 -6.24 -14.47
CA PHE A 158 -9.82 -5.14 -15.19
C PHE A 158 -9.41 -3.77 -14.66
N SER A 159 -9.41 -3.59 -13.34
CA SER A 159 -8.94 -2.38 -12.65
C SER A 159 -7.83 -2.74 -11.67
N ASP A 160 -7.01 -1.76 -11.28
CA ASP A 160 -5.98 -1.95 -10.25
C ASP A 160 -6.50 -2.60 -8.96
N GLY A 161 -5.57 -3.23 -8.25
CA GLY A 161 -5.79 -3.75 -6.91
C GLY A 161 -5.62 -2.65 -5.86
N TRP A 162 -6.00 -2.96 -4.63
CA TRP A 162 -5.73 -2.15 -3.46
C TRP A 162 -5.51 -3.10 -2.28
N TRP A 163 -4.60 -2.73 -1.39
CA TRP A 163 -4.30 -3.48 -0.16
C TRP A 163 -3.75 -4.88 -0.44
N LYS A 164 -2.95 -5.00 -1.51
CA LYS A 164 -2.27 -6.26 -1.86
C LYS A 164 -0.95 -6.46 -1.13
N TYR A 165 -0.47 -5.42 -0.45
CA TYR A 165 0.68 -5.47 0.44
C TYR A 165 0.32 -4.88 1.81
N GLY A 166 0.78 -5.50 2.90
CA GLY A 166 0.66 -4.98 4.27
C GLY A 166 -0.74 -5.04 4.89
N GLN A 167 -1.82 -5.17 4.09
CA GLN A 167 -3.27 -5.35 4.39
C GLN A 167 -3.96 -4.43 5.42
N THR A 168 -3.22 -3.92 6.40
CA THR A 168 -3.63 -2.99 7.46
C THR A 168 -2.87 -1.68 7.40
N GLU A 169 -1.83 -1.62 6.57
CA GLU A 169 -0.99 -0.44 6.34
C GLU A 169 -1.22 0.13 4.94
N ASN A 170 -0.78 1.37 4.71
CA ASN A 170 -0.83 2.00 3.38
C ASN A 170 -2.21 2.01 2.69
N LEU A 171 -3.32 1.97 3.45
CA LEU A 171 -4.67 1.78 2.90
C LEU A 171 -5.16 2.89 1.94
N SER A 172 -4.43 4.00 1.85
CA SER A 172 -4.67 5.11 0.93
C SER A 172 -3.49 5.40 0.01
N VAL A 173 -2.56 4.45 -0.14
CA VAL A 173 -1.34 4.55 -0.96
C VAL A 173 -1.31 3.42 -1.99
N HIS A 174 -1.31 3.77 -3.28
CA HIS A 174 -1.23 2.75 -4.33
C HIS A 174 0.19 2.22 -4.30
N ASP A 175 0.35 1.03 -3.72
CA ASP A 175 1.63 0.54 -3.25
C ASP A 175 2.45 0.04 -4.44
N ASN A 176 3.75 0.37 -4.45
CA ASN A 176 4.67 -0.02 -5.50
C ASN A 176 5.55 -1.22 -5.11
N ASN A 177 5.29 -1.87 -3.99
CA ASN A 177 6.03 -3.03 -3.52
C ASN A 177 5.74 -4.28 -4.36
N ALA A 178 6.80 -4.91 -4.86
CA ALA A 178 6.72 -6.23 -5.46
C ALA A 178 6.87 -7.31 -4.37
N SER A 179 5.83 -8.11 -4.15
CA SER A 179 5.78 -9.10 -3.06
C SER A 179 6.43 -10.44 -3.42
N TRP A 180 6.55 -10.78 -4.71
CA TRP A 180 7.14 -12.04 -5.16
C TRP A 180 7.91 -11.90 -6.49
N SER A 181 8.69 -12.92 -6.84
CA SER A 181 9.56 -12.91 -8.03
C SER A 181 9.05 -13.85 -9.10
N ASN A 182 9.17 -13.45 -10.37
CA ASN A 182 8.77 -14.28 -11.49
C ASN A 182 9.66 -14.09 -12.73
N GLY A 183 10.45 -15.11 -13.03
CA GLY A 183 11.32 -15.17 -14.20
C GLY A 183 10.59 -15.22 -15.55
N GLY A 184 9.27 -15.42 -15.60
CA GLY A 184 8.50 -15.29 -16.84
C GLY A 184 8.44 -13.84 -17.38
N TYR A 185 8.62 -12.86 -16.49
CA TYR A 185 8.44 -11.43 -16.76
C TYR A 185 9.79 -10.72 -16.89
N GLN A 186 10.52 -11.08 -17.95
CA GLN A 186 11.86 -10.59 -18.26
C GLN A 186 12.04 -9.06 -18.41
N SER A 187 10.98 -8.26 -18.52
CA SER A 187 11.10 -6.79 -18.65
C SER A 187 11.73 -6.12 -17.43
N ASP A 188 11.53 -6.69 -16.24
CA ASP A 188 12.04 -6.16 -14.98
C ASP A 188 12.50 -7.26 -13.99
N PHE A 189 12.67 -8.49 -14.49
CA PHE A 189 13.23 -9.58 -13.70
C PHE A 189 14.72 -9.35 -13.41
N ALA A 190 15.10 -9.55 -12.15
CA ALA A 190 16.49 -9.65 -11.73
C ALA A 190 16.62 -10.72 -10.64
N GLU A 191 17.64 -11.57 -10.74
CA GLU A 191 17.88 -12.64 -9.77
C GLU A 191 17.99 -12.09 -8.34
N GLY A 192 17.26 -12.70 -7.40
CA GLY A 192 17.20 -12.26 -6.01
C GLY A 192 16.36 -10.99 -5.76
N ARG A 193 15.57 -10.53 -6.74
CA ARG A 193 14.61 -9.43 -6.60
C ARG A 193 13.19 -9.86 -6.97
N ASN A 194 12.24 -9.32 -6.24
CA ASN A 194 10.82 -9.39 -6.59
C ASN A 194 10.53 -8.41 -7.72
N ASN A 195 9.58 -8.78 -8.59
CA ASN A 195 9.17 -7.98 -9.74
C ASN A 195 7.66 -8.03 -10.03
N MET A 196 6.87 -8.76 -9.24
CA MET A 196 5.43 -8.83 -9.44
C MET A 196 4.72 -7.93 -8.46
N ASN A 197 4.01 -6.91 -8.97
CA ASN A 197 3.25 -5.97 -8.15
C ASN A 197 1.74 -6.13 -8.34
N GLU A 198 1.09 -6.79 -7.38
CA GLU A 198 -0.31 -7.16 -7.48
C GLU A 198 -1.29 -5.97 -7.55
N GLU A 199 -0.93 -4.81 -6.97
CA GLU A 199 -1.79 -3.62 -7.06
C GLU A 199 -1.84 -3.00 -8.47
N TRP A 200 -0.89 -3.36 -9.35
CA TRP A 200 -0.73 -2.76 -10.67
C TRP A 200 -1.13 -3.68 -11.83
N PHE A 201 -1.81 -4.81 -11.56
CA PHE A 201 -2.33 -5.73 -12.60
C PHE A 201 -3.49 -5.17 -13.42
N GLY A 202 -4.06 -4.02 -13.05
CA GLY A 202 -5.17 -3.44 -13.80
C GLY A 202 -4.80 -3.15 -15.25
N ILE A 203 -5.65 -3.51 -16.21
CA ILE A 203 -5.61 -2.92 -17.56
C ILE A 203 -6.22 -1.51 -17.57
N CYS A 204 -6.87 -1.11 -16.48
CA CYS A 204 -7.35 0.25 -16.21
C CYS A 204 -6.83 0.73 -14.85
N ALA A 205 -6.23 1.92 -14.82
CA ALA A 205 -5.82 2.58 -13.59
C ALA A 205 -7.01 3.16 -12.84
N LYS A 206 -6.97 3.17 -11.50
CA LYS A 206 -8.00 3.82 -10.69
C LYS A 206 -7.71 5.30 -10.45
N GLY A 207 -8.69 6.14 -10.72
CA GLY A 207 -8.68 7.55 -10.34
C GLY A 207 -8.94 7.78 -8.85
N PRO A 208 -8.91 9.05 -8.41
CA PRO A 208 -9.30 9.42 -7.05
C PRO A 208 -10.74 9.01 -6.73
N THR A 209 -10.97 8.59 -5.48
CA THR A 209 -12.31 8.29 -4.98
C THR A 209 -13.10 9.58 -4.77
N SER A 210 -14.28 9.66 -5.39
CA SER A 210 -15.25 10.73 -5.20
C SER A 210 -15.94 10.67 -3.84
N ALA A 211 -16.67 11.73 -3.49
CA ALA A 211 -17.46 11.79 -2.25
C ALA A 211 -18.52 10.67 -2.11
N LEU A 212 -18.88 9.99 -3.20
CA LEU A 212 -19.81 8.85 -3.20
C LEU A 212 -19.11 7.49 -3.02
N GLY A 213 -17.79 7.47 -2.83
CA GLY A 213 -17.02 6.21 -2.78
C GLY A 213 -16.77 5.59 -4.16
N LEU A 214 -17.04 6.32 -5.25
CA LEU A 214 -16.84 5.86 -6.64
C LEU A 214 -15.58 6.48 -7.23
N TYR A 215 -14.92 5.80 -8.17
CA TYR A 215 -13.74 6.32 -8.89
C TYR A 215 -13.91 6.12 -10.40
N GLU A 216 -13.26 7.00 -11.16
CA GLU A 216 -13.13 6.84 -12.61
C GLU A 216 -12.02 5.84 -12.95
N LEU A 217 -12.18 5.11 -14.05
CA LEU A 217 -11.16 4.17 -14.55
C LEU A 217 -10.50 4.76 -15.79
N TYR A 218 -9.18 4.66 -15.84
CA TYR A 218 -8.34 5.20 -16.89
C TYR A 218 -7.68 4.05 -17.66
N PRO A 219 -8.10 3.76 -18.90
CA PRO A 219 -7.53 2.69 -19.70
C PRO A 219 -6.01 2.80 -19.87
N ARG A 220 -5.29 1.69 -19.67
CA ARG A 220 -3.87 1.55 -20.02
C ARG A 220 -3.69 1.07 -21.45
N ALA A 221 -2.47 1.08 -21.95
CA ALA A 221 -2.12 0.53 -23.26
C ALA A 221 -2.64 -0.90 -23.47
N ALA A 222 -2.62 -1.73 -22.41
CA ALA A 222 -3.17 -3.08 -22.44
C ALA A 222 -4.65 -3.11 -22.84
N TYR A 223 -5.49 -2.22 -22.30
CA TYR A 223 -6.91 -2.13 -22.64
C TYR A 223 -7.12 -1.93 -24.15
N TYR A 224 -6.40 -0.97 -24.74
CA TYR A 224 -6.51 -0.66 -26.16
C TYR A 224 -5.95 -1.78 -27.06
N ALA A 225 -4.87 -2.44 -26.64
CA ALA A 225 -4.32 -3.59 -27.35
C ALA A 225 -5.30 -4.78 -27.30
N LEU A 226 -5.88 -5.06 -26.14
CA LEU A 226 -6.86 -6.14 -25.96
C LEU A 226 -8.17 -5.90 -26.72
N ALA A 227 -8.63 -4.65 -26.81
CA ALA A 227 -9.76 -4.31 -27.67
C ALA A 227 -9.52 -4.74 -29.13
N LYS A 228 -8.29 -4.55 -29.65
CA LYS A 228 -7.89 -5.04 -30.98
C LYS A 228 -7.78 -6.56 -31.05
N VAL A 229 -7.23 -7.21 -30.02
CA VAL A 229 -7.17 -8.68 -29.91
C VAL A 229 -8.57 -9.27 -30.07
N HIS A 230 -9.55 -8.75 -29.34
CA HIS A 230 -10.92 -9.29 -29.28
C HIS A 230 -11.79 -8.96 -30.50
N HIS A 231 -11.27 -8.24 -31.50
CA HIS A 231 -11.93 -8.14 -32.80
C HIS A 231 -11.77 -9.40 -33.67
N PHE A 232 -10.91 -10.34 -33.28
CA PHE A 232 -10.76 -11.62 -33.93
C PHE A 232 -11.74 -12.66 -33.36
N ASP A 233 -12.53 -13.29 -34.23
CA ASP A 233 -13.36 -14.44 -33.88
C ASP A 233 -12.64 -15.74 -34.27
N PRO A 234 -12.09 -16.51 -33.30
CA PRO A 234 -11.38 -17.75 -33.58
C PRO A 234 -12.28 -18.85 -34.15
N TYR A 235 -13.60 -18.75 -34.03
CA TYR A 235 -14.55 -19.74 -34.51
C TYR A 235 -15.24 -19.36 -35.82
N ALA A 236 -14.87 -18.23 -36.42
CA ALA A 236 -15.38 -17.83 -37.72
C ALA A 236 -15.00 -18.85 -38.82
N ALA A 237 -15.84 -18.95 -39.85
CA ALA A 237 -15.60 -19.86 -40.96
C ALA A 237 -14.28 -19.52 -41.70
N GLY A 238 -13.43 -20.53 -41.92
CA GLY A 238 -12.16 -20.36 -42.64
C GLY A 238 -11.00 -19.83 -41.80
N MET A 239 -11.13 -19.77 -40.48
CA MET A 239 -10.02 -19.40 -39.60
C MET A 239 -8.89 -20.44 -39.59
N SER A 240 -7.66 -19.96 -39.40
CA SER A 240 -6.43 -20.76 -39.39
C SER A 240 -5.35 -20.07 -38.55
N LEU A 241 -4.27 -20.79 -38.24
CA LEU A 241 -3.08 -20.17 -37.60
C LEU A 241 -2.55 -18.98 -38.39
N SER A 242 -2.57 -19.05 -39.72
CA SER A 242 -2.11 -17.95 -40.57
C SER A 242 -3.03 -16.72 -40.45
N ALA A 243 -4.33 -16.91 -40.23
CA ALA A 243 -5.25 -15.80 -39.99
C ALA A 243 -4.98 -15.13 -38.64
N ILE A 244 -4.72 -15.92 -37.58
CA ILE A 244 -4.31 -15.42 -36.26
C ILE A 244 -2.99 -14.63 -36.37
N GLU A 245 -1.97 -15.21 -37.01
CA GLU A 245 -0.67 -14.55 -37.16
C GLU A 245 -0.80 -13.19 -37.86
N ASN A 246 -1.59 -13.14 -38.95
CA ASN A 246 -1.83 -11.90 -39.67
C ASN A 246 -2.56 -10.85 -38.80
N HIS A 247 -3.59 -11.26 -38.05
CA HIS A 247 -4.32 -10.36 -37.16
C HIS A 247 -3.43 -9.78 -36.06
N PHE A 248 -2.66 -10.63 -35.38
CA PHE A 248 -1.81 -10.19 -34.26
C PHE A 248 -0.61 -9.36 -34.71
N ARG A 249 -0.10 -9.56 -35.94
CA ARG A 249 0.95 -8.70 -36.51
C ARG A 249 0.52 -7.24 -36.63
N ASP A 250 -0.77 -6.98 -36.86
CA ASP A 250 -1.32 -5.62 -37.00
C ASP A 250 -1.55 -4.93 -35.64
N ILE A 251 -1.42 -5.67 -34.52
CA ILE A 251 -1.55 -5.13 -33.16
C ILE A 251 -0.20 -4.54 -32.71
N GLN A 252 -0.02 -3.26 -32.98
CA GLN A 252 1.18 -2.52 -32.55
C GLN A 252 1.01 -1.98 -31.12
N VAL A 253 1.85 -2.48 -30.19
CA VAL A 253 1.82 -2.07 -28.77
C VAL A 253 2.03 -0.56 -28.61
N MET A 254 2.92 0.04 -29.40
CA MET A 254 3.22 1.46 -29.29
C MET A 254 2.05 2.37 -29.69
N ASP A 255 1.18 1.93 -30.59
CA ASP A 255 -0.05 2.67 -30.91
C ASP A 255 -0.99 2.73 -29.70
N ALA A 256 -1.10 1.60 -28.99
CA ALA A 256 -1.91 1.52 -27.77
C ALA A 256 -1.33 2.37 -26.63
N VAL A 257 0.00 2.43 -26.50
CA VAL A 257 0.69 3.33 -25.56
C VAL A 257 0.44 4.81 -25.90
N LEU A 258 0.48 5.17 -27.18
CA LEU A 258 0.18 6.54 -27.62
C LEU A 258 -1.27 6.91 -27.31
N GLN A 259 -2.21 5.97 -27.47
CA GLN A 259 -3.62 6.18 -27.14
C GLN A 259 -3.84 6.36 -25.63
N ALA A 260 -3.23 5.50 -24.81
CA ALA A 260 -3.33 5.57 -23.35
C ALA A 260 -2.64 6.79 -22.71
N ARG A 261 -1.76 7.49 -23.45
CA ARG A 261 -1.11 8.70 -22.96
C ARG A 261 -2.12 9.80 -22.58
N GLY A 262 -3.25 9.88 -23.29
CA GLY A 262 -4.33 10.81 -22.97
C GLY A 262 -4.98 10.50 -21.63
N ASP A 263 -5.34 9.23 -21.40
CA ASP A 263 -5.92 8.75 -20.14
C ASP A 263 -4.95 8.93 -18.97
N LYS A 264 -3.67 8.60 -19.17
CA LYS A 264 -2.63 8.81 -18.15
C LYS A 264 -2.49 10.29 -17.78
N ALA A 265 -2.48 11.19 -18.77
CA ALA A 265 -2.41 12.62 -18.51
C ALA A 265 -3.66 13.15 -17.77
N ALA A 266 -4.84 12.61 -18.09
CA ALA A 266 -6.09 12.95 -17.40
C ALA A 266 -6.07 12.47 -15.94
N LEU A 267 -5.60 11.24 -15.69
CA LEU A 267 -5.39 10.69 -14.35
C LEU A 267 -4.44 11.56 -13.54
N ASP A 268 -3.26 11.88 -14.08
CA ASP A 268 -2.25 12.70 -13.40
C ASP A 268 -2.79 14.10 -13.07
N ALA A 269 -3.60 14.67 -13.96
CA ALA A 269 -4.27 15.95 -13.74
C ALA A 269 -5.33 15.87 -12.63
N GLN A 270 -6.16 14.82 -12.61
CA GLN A 270 -7.14 14.61 -11.53
C GLN A 270 -6.48 14.33 -10.18
N GLN A 271 -5.33 13.66 -10.17
CA GLN A 271 -4.56 13.42 -8.95
C GLN A 271 -3.91 14.68 -8.40
N GLY A 272 -3.91 15.80 -9.14
CA GLY A 272 -3.31 17.08 -8.72
C GLY A 272 -1.82 17.21 -9.03
N GLY A 273 -1.26 16.28 -9.83
CA GLY A 273 0.16 16.26 -10.19
C GLY A 273 1.11 15.95 -9.02
N LYS A 274 2.39 16.27 -9.21
CA LYS A 274 3.47 15.96 -8.25
C LYS A 274 3.40 16.75 -6.95
N ILE A 275 2.70 17.88 -6.93
CA ILE A 275 2.50 18.71 -5.75
C ILE A 275 1.03 19.13 -5.73
N ARG A 276 0.33 18.81 -4.65
CA ARG A 276 -1.11 19.07 -4.53
C ARG A 276 -1.49 19.52 -3.13
N VAL A 277 -2.59 20.26 -3.04
CA VAL A 277 -3.30 20.44 -1.77
C VAL A 277 -4.06 19.14 -1.50
N SER A 278 -3.64 18.40 -0.48
CA SER A 278 -4.22 17.10 -0.13
C SER A 278 -5.35 17.22 0.89
N GLY A 279 -5.44 18.35 1.60
CA GLY A 279 -6.44 18.56 2.64
C GLY A 279 -6.57 20.02 3.03
N ALA A 280 -7.77 20.39 3.48
CA ALA A 280 -8.04 21.67 4.12
C ALA A 280 -9.06 21.47 5.24
N ARG A 281 -8.79 22.00 6.43
CA ARG A 281 -9.64 21.89 7.61
C ARG A 281 -9.80 23.26 8.26
N MET A 282 -11.01 23.58 8.70
CA MET A 282 -11.29 24.78 9.48
C MET A 282 -11.90 24.34 10.81
N GLU A 283 -11.40 24.89 11.91
CA GLU A 283 -11.88 24.60 13.25
C GLU A 283 -12.35 25.89 13.92
N PHE A 284 -13.62 25.88 14.32
CA PHE A 284 -14.28 26.96 15.02
C PHE A 284 -14.72 26.46 16.39
N THR A 285 -14.11 26.99 17.44
CA THR A 285 -14.44 26.61 18.83
C THR A 285 -15.13 27.77 19.51
N THR A 286 -16.19 27.50 20.27
CA THR A 286 -16.87 28.51 21.09
C THR A 286 -16.67 28.16 22.56
N TYR A 287 -16.32 29.15 23.36
CA TYR A 287 -16.14 29.04 24.81
C TYR A 287 -17.28 29.75 25.52
N SER A 288 -17.70 29.21 26.66
CA SER A 288 -18.64 29.85 27.58
C SER A 288 -18.02 29.81 28.97
N THR A 289 -17.51 30.94 29.42
CA THR A 289 -16.75 31.04 30.68
C THR A 289 -17.62 31.64 31.77
N GLY A 290 -17.73 30.93 32.89
CA GLY A 290 -18.58 31.30 34.01
C GLY A 290 -18.41 30.33 35.17
N GLY A 291 -18.87 30.72 36.35
CA GLY A 291 -18.81 29.90 37.55
C GLY A 291 -19.01 30.70 38.83
N ASP A 292 -19.13 29.99 39.94
CA ASP A 292 -19.17 30.57 41.27
C ASP A 292 -17.78 30.55 41.91
N LYS A 293 -17.43 31.58 42.69
CA LYS A 293 -16.14 31.72 43.40
C LYS A 293 -14.92 31.74 42.46
N ILE A 294 -15.05 32.44 41.35
CA ILE A 294 -13.98 32.63 40.35
C ILE A 294 -13.27 33.98 40.54
N THR A 295 -12.04 34.08 40.04
CA THR A 295 -11.25 35.31 39.97
C THR A 295 -11.34 35.99 38.60
N THR A 296 -11.96 35.34 37.62
CA THR A 296 -12.19 35.88 36.27
C THR A 296 -13.15 37.08 36.33
N PRO A 297 -12.81 38.23 35.74
CA PRO A 297 -13.66 39.42 35.77
C PRO A 297 -14.81 39.35 34.76
N ASP A 298 -15.86 40.16 34.94
CA ASP A 298 -16.99 40.22 34.00
C ASP A 298 -16.60 40.72 32.60
N ASN A 299 -15.58 41.60 32.51
CA ASN A 299 -15.05 42.16 31.26
C ASN A 299 -13.52 42.22 31.34
N ALA A 300 -12.84 42.13 30.19
CA ALA A 300 -11.38 42.23 30.12
C ALA A 300 -10.85 43.59 30.59
N ASP A 301 -9.83 43.58 31.47
CA ASP A 301 -9.08 44.79 31.84
C ASP A 301 -7.99 45.07 30.80
N PRO A 302 -8.00 46.23 30.11
CA PRO A 302 -6.98 46.55 29.11
C PRO A 302 -5.56 46.76 29.70
N ASN A 303 -5.41 46.86 31.02
CA ASN A 303 -4.14 47.10 31.70
C ASN A 303 -3.59 45.86 32.42
N GLU A 304 -4.35 44.77 32.48
CA GLU A 304 -3.95 43.53 33.15
C GLU A 304 -4.05 42.34 32.19
N ARG A 305 -2.97 41.58 32.06
CA ARG A 305 -2.96 40.35 31.27
C ARG A 305 -3.19 39.15 32.18
N ALA A 306 -4.44 38.76 32.31
CA ALA A 306 -4.85 37.56 33.02
C ALA A 306 -5.70 36.67 32.10
N TYR A 307 -5.60 35.35 32.28
CA TYR A 307 -6.45 34.37 31.60
C TYR A 307 -7.16 33.52 32.65
N PRO A 308 -8.45 33.17 32.46
CA PRO A 308 -9.40 33.83 31.57
C PRO A 308 -9.50 35.34 31.78
N ASN A 309 -9.58 36.11 30.70
CA ASN A 309 -9.65 37.57 30.78
C ASN A 309 -11.07 38.11 31.02
N GLU A 310 -12.13 37.37 30.69
CA GLU A 310 -13.53 37.80 30.86
C GLU A 310 -14.52 36.63 30.99
N LEU A 311 -15.73 36.91 31.51
CA LEU A 311 -16.87 35.99 31.51
C LEU A 311 -17.65 36.06 30.20
N GLY A 312 -18.44 35.02 29.92
CA GLY A 312 -19.34 34.96 28.76
C GLY A 312 -18.76 34.21 27.58
N PHE A 313 -19.22 34.57 26.37
CA PHE A 313 -18.90 33.82 25.16
C PHE A 313 -17.64 34.33 24.46
N GLY A 314 -16.74 33.40 24.16
CA GLY A 314 -15.56 33.65 23.32
C GLY A 314 -15.53 32.67 22.16
N HIS A 315 -14.64 32.90 21.19
CA HIS A 315 -14.48 31.98 20.06
C HIS A 315 -13.03 31.89 19.59
N MET A 316 -12.67 30.77 18.97
CA MET A 316 -11.34 30.51 18.41
C MET A 316 -11.47 30.01 16.97
N GLN A 317 -10.49 30.35 16.14
CA GLN A 317 -10.47 30.02 14.72
C GLN A 317 -9.08 29.50 14.33
N SER A 318 -9.05 28.28 13.83
CA SER A 318 -7.82 27.58 13.42
C SER A 318 -8.03 27.02 12.01
N PHE A 319 -7.12 27.32 11.08
CA PHE A 319 -7.20 26.90 9.69
C PHE A 319 -6.01 26.01 9.36
N PHE A 320 -6.23 24.89 8.69
CA PHE A 320 -5.18 23.94 8.32
C PHE A 320 -5.21 23.68 6.82
N THR A 321 -4.03 23.63 6.22
CA THR A 321 -3.83 23.27 4.81
C THR A 321 -2.74 22.23 4.71
N ASP A 322 -3.06 21.09 4.12
CA ASP A 322 -2.13 20.00 3.88
C ASP A 322 -1.62 20.06 2.44
N ILE A 323 -0.30 20.02 2.28
CA ILE A 323 0.38 19.97 0.98
C ILE A 323 1.10 18.63 0.90
N GLU A 324 0.84 17.90 -0.18
CA GLU A 324 1.52 16.66 -0.51
C GLU A 324 2.44 16.86 -1.72
N ALA A 325 3.64 16.30 -1.65
CA ALA A 325 4.57 16.20 -2.75
C ALA A 325 4.93 14.73 -3.02
N LYS A 326 4.79 14.28 -4.27
CA LYS A 326 5.20 12.97 -4.79
C LYS A 326 5.99 13.16 -6.09
N PRO A 327 7.29 13.54 -6.01
CA PRO A 327 8.09 13.82 -7.20
C PRO A 327 8.42 12.57 -8.04
N THR A 328 8.47 11.40 -7.39
CA THR A 328 8.72 10.07 -7.96
C THR A 328 7.87 9.03 -7.22
N GLU A 329 7.82 7.79 -7.71
CA GLU A 329 7.17 6.67 -7.00
C GLU A 329 7.92 6.26 -5.71
N SER A 330 9.19 6.65 -5.56
CA SER A 330 10.01 6.35 -4.38
C SER A 330 9.85 7.34 -3.22
N VAL A 331 9.36 8.56 -3.46
CA VAL A 331 9.40 9.64 -2.47
C VAL A 331 8.03 10.28 -2.34
N ARG A 332 7.53 10.36 -1.10
CA ARG A 332 6.32 11.08 -0.75
C ARG A 332 6.58 11.92 0.49
N GLY A 333 6.07 13.14 0.53
CA GLY A 333 6.09 13.95 1.73
C GLY A 333 4.80 14.72 1.88
N THR A 334 4.33 14.87 3.12
CA THR A 334 3.22 15.78 3.44
C THR A 334 3.65 16.76 4.51
N VAL A 335 3.18 17.99 4.36
CA VAL A 335 3.35 19.05 5.35
C VAL A 335 2.00 19.72 5.57
N SER A 336 1.62 19.87 6.83
CA SER A 336 0.42 20.56 7.26
C SER A 336 0.81 21.92 7.82
N PHE A 337 0.19 22.98 7.31
CA PHE A 337 0.34 24.33 7.85
C PHE A 337 -0.88 24.69 8.67
N ASN A 338 -0.68 25.24 9.86
CA ASN A 338 -1.72 25.89 10.64
C ASN A 338 -1.63 27.41 10.48
N VAL A 339 -2.80 28.05 10.31
CA VAL A 339 -2.97 29.50 10.28
C VAL A 339 -3.98 29.90 11.36
N LEU A 340 -3.58 30.78 12.27
CA LEU A 340 -4.40 31.23 13.40
C LEU A 340 -5.22 32.47 13.04
N GLY A 341 -6.54 32.36 13.21
CA GLY A 341 -7.49 33.47 13.16
C GLY A 341 -7.62 34.16 14.54
N ASN A 342 -8.84 34.19 15.09
CA ASN A 342 -9.05 34.62 16.47
C ASN A 342 -8.54 33.57 17.46
N VAL A 343 -7.80 33.99 18.49
CA VAL A 343 -7.36 33.14 19.60
C VAL A 343 -8.15 33.56 20.83
N ALA A 344 -8.88 32.61 21.45
CA ALA A 344 -9.72 32.93 22.60
C ALA A 344 -8.87 33.21 23.86
N GLU A 345 -9.26 34.24 24.61
CA GLU A 345 -8.60 34.69 25.84
C GLU A 345 -9.41 34.35 27.10
N ASN A 346 -10.68 34.02 26.96
CA ASN A 346 -11.54 33.59 28.05
C ASN A 346 -11.57 32.07 28.37
N PRO A 347 -10.88 31.13 27.69
CA PRO A 347 -10.83 29.74 28.15
C PRO A 347 -10.13 29.60 29.51
N ILE A 348 -10.71 28.78 30.41
CA ILE A 348 -10.10 28.40 31.71
C ILE A 348 -8.83 27.57 31.50
N ASP A 349 -8.85 26.69 30.50
CA ASP A 349 -7.66 25.94 30.12
C ASP A 349 -6.71 26.86 29.35
N GLU A 350 -5.53 27.10 29.91
CA GLU A 350 -4.49 27.91 29.29
C GLU A 350 -3.59 27.08 28.36
N ILE A 351 -3.75 25.76 28.34
CA ILE A 351 -2.86 24.83 27.65
C ILE A 351 -3.60 24.28 26.43
N PHE A 352 -3.39 24.95 25.29
CA PHE A 352 -3.92 24.52 23.99
C PHE A 352 -3.04 25.07 22.86
N TYR A 353 -2.99 24.37 21.72
CA TYR A 353 -2.09 24.66 20.61
C TYR A 353 -2.11 26.11 20.11
N GLU A 354 -3.30 26.69 19.96
CA GLU A 354 -3.52 28.04 19.45
C GLU A 354 -3.05 29.14 20.43
N ASN A 355 -2.78 28.80 21.71
CA ASN A 355 -2.29 29.76 22.70
C ASN A 355 -0.93 30.39 22.27
N ALA A 356 -0.20 29.74 21.36
CA ALA A 356 1.02 30.24 20.76
C ALA A 356 0.84 31.56 20.00
N GLY A 357 -0.40 31.87 19.61
CA GLY A 357 -0.81 33.12 18.97
C GLY A 357 -1.17 34.26 19.92
N ARG A 358 -1.23 34.01 21.24
CA ARG A 358 -1.49 35.05 22.25
C ARG A 358 -0.36 36.08 22.27
N ILE A 359 -0.71 37.32 22.61
CA ILE A 359 0.26 38.43 22.68
C ILE A 359 1.26 38.14 23.81
N ARG A 360 2.56 38.32 23.55
CA ARG A 360 3.63 38.24 24.56
C ARG A 360 4.30 39.58 24.73
N GLU A 361 4.67 39.93 25.95
CA GLU A 361 5.51 41.10 26.21
C GLU A 361 6.96 40.67 26.37
N VAL A 362 7.84 41.39 25.67
CA VAL A 362 9.28 41.22 25.80
C VAL A 362 9.85 42.54 26.25
N ARG A 363 10.66 42.51 27.31
CA ARG A 363 11.36 43.68 27.80
C ARG A 363 12.55 43.98 26.88
N THR A 364 12.55 45.16 26.28
CA THR A 364 13.64 45.69 25.46
C THR A 364 14.35 46.82 26.20
N ASP A 365 15.49 47.28 25.65
CA ASP A 365 16.21 48.44 26.18
C ASP A 365 15.40 49.75 26.09
N GLU A 366 14.31 49.76 25.31
CA GLU A 366 13.43 50.90 25.06
C GLU A 366 12.10 50.82 25.84
N GLY A 367 11.83 49.71 26.56
CA GLY A 367 10.60 49.48 27.33
C GLY A 367 9.99 48.09 27.11
N GLU A 368 8.74 47.89 27.50
CA GLU A 368 8.01 46.66 27.18
C GLU A 368 7.44 46.73 25.76
N LEU A 369 7.80 45.75 24.93
CA LEU A 369 7.28 45.61 23.58
C LEU A 369 6.25 44.47 23.55
N ALA A 370 5.01 44.82 23.22
CA ALA A 370 3.96 43.83 22.96
C ALA A 370 4.17 43.20 21.57
N LEU A 371 4.61 41.95 21.53
CA LEU A 371 4.66 41.14 20.33
C LEU A 371 3.26 40.62 20.02
N THR A 372 2.59 41.30 19.10
CA THR A 372 1.30 40.88 18.55
C THR A 372 1.52 39.91 17.39
N SER A 373 0.59 38.98 17.19
CA SER A 373 0.58 38.06 16.02
C SER A 373 1.77 37.08 15.94
N LEU A 374 2.27 36.62 17.08
CA LEU A 374 3.27 35.56 17.13
C LEU A 374 2.72 34.26 16.55
N ASN A 375 3.56 33.49 15.85
CA ASN A 375 3.25 32.13 15.40
C ASN A 375 1.89 31.97 14.68
N ARG A 376 1.40 33.01 13.99
CA ARG A 376 0.12 32.96 13.26
C ARG A 376 0.14 31.99 12.08
N VAL A 377 1.33 31.62 11.60
CA VAL A 377 1.51 30.56 10.62
C VAL A 377 2.59 29.62 11.14
N ARG A 378 2.31 28.33 11.21
CA ARG A 378 3.26 27.31 11.68
C ARG A 378 3.14 26.03 10.86
N ILE A 379 4.21 25.25 10.84
CA ILE A 379 4.10 23.83 10.50
C ILE A 379 3.38 23.14 11.66
N TYR A 380 2.26 22.49 11.35
CA TYR A 380 1.46 21.76 12.32
C TYR A 380 1.96 20.31 12.47
N LYS A 381 2.22 19.63 11.36
CA LYS A 381 2.81 18.30 11.30
C LYS A 381 3.45 18.07 9.94
N ALA A 382 4.36 17.11 9.84
CA ALA A 382 4.94 16.67 8.58
C ALA A 382 5.28 15.18 8.62
N ASN A 383 5.32 14.56 7.44
CA ASN A 383 5.91 13.25 7.23
C ASN A 383 6.64 13.17 5.90
N VAL A 384 7.62 12.29 5.80
CA VAL A 384 8.35 12.00 4.56
C VAL A 384 8.62 10.50 4.51
N SER A 385 8.22 9.84 3.42
CA SER A 385 8.64 8.48 3.11
C SER A 385 9.58 8.46 1.92
N TRP A 386 10.63 7.65 2.02
CA TRP A 386 11.56 7.40 0.93
C TRP A 386 11.90 5.92 0.84
N ASN A 387 11.34 5.27 -0.18
CA ASN A 387 11.65 3.90 -0.55
C ASN A 387 12.83 3.89 -1.53
N ALA A 388 13.98 3.45 -1.04
CA ALA A 388 15.21 3.29 -1.79
C ALA A 388 15.59 1.81 -1.95
N ASP A 389 16.57 1.56 -2.82
CA ASP A 389 17.04 0.21 -3.12
C ASP A 389 17.65 -0.54 -1.92
N LEU A 390 18.21 0.19 -0.95
CA LEU A 390 18.92 -0.35 0.20
C LEU A 390 18.23 -0.03 1.54
N PHE A 391 17.20 0.83 1.54
CA PHE A 391 16.50 1.20 2.75
C PHE A 391 15.10 1.77 2.47
N ASP A 392 14.24 1.71 3.47
CA ASP A 392 13.09 2.62 3.63
C ASP A 392 13.42 3.64 4.69
N LEU A 393 13.01 4.89 4.48
CA LEU A 393 13.17 5.97 5.44
C LEU A 393 11.84 6.68 5.67
N GLU A 394 11.42 6.74 6.93
CA GLU A 394 10.22 7.43 7.40
C GLU A 394 10.63 8.57 8.33
N GLY A 395 10.47 9.80 7.89
CA GLY A 395 10.63 11.01 8.69
C GLY A 395 9.29 11.49 9.23
N PHE A 396 9.26 11.94 10.48
CA PHE A 396 8.04 12.38 11.16
C PHE A 396 8.27 13.63 12.00
N TYR A 397 7.27 14.51 12.00
CA TYR A 397 7.14 15.67 12.88
C TYR A 397 5.68 15.79 13.31
N ARG A 398 5.38 15.60 14.60
CA ARG A 398 4.00 15.52 15.12
C ARG A 398 3.13 14.50 14.36
N THR A 399 3.76 13.44 13.84
CA THR A 399 3.13 12.32 13.13
C THR A 399 3.55 11.03 13.81
N GLY A 400 2.59 10.24 14.28
CA GLY A 400 2.91 9.05 15.07
C GLY A 400 3.69 7.98 14.30
N HIS A 401 4.48 7.20 15.03
CA HIS A 401 5.16 6.00 14.54
C HIS A 401 4.88 4.81 15.46
N TYR A 402 5.09 3.61 14.93
CA TYR A 402 4.86 2.36 15.66
C TYR A 402 6.09 1.93 16.48
N HIS A 403 5.89 0.95 17.36
CA HIS A 403 6.94 0.40 18.22
C HIS A 403 7.72 -0.73 17.55
N TRP A 404 8.87 -1.12 18.12
CA TRP A 404 9.62 -2.31 17.68
C TRP A 404 9.30 -3.60 18.44
N GLY A 405 8.22 -3.64 19.24
CA GLY A 405 7.89 -4.79 20.10
C GLY A 405 7.74 -6.12 19.36
N TYR A 406 7.06 -6.14 18.21
CA TYR A 406 6.93 -7.36 17.38
C TYR A 406 8.22 -7.77 16.67
N GLU A 407 9.23 -6.91 16.69
CA GLU A 407 10.51 -7.11 16.03
C GLU A 407 11.63 -7.48 17.01
N GLY A 408 11.28 -7.87 18.24
CA GLY A 408 12.22 -8.32 19.27
C GLY A 408 12.59 -7.27 20.32
N ASP A 409 11.95 -6.09 20.32
CA ASP A 409 12.12 -5.10 21.40
C ASP A 409 11.32 -5.47 22.66
N PHE A 410 11.75 -6.54 23.33
CA PHE A 410 11.08 -7.10 24.50
C PHE A 410 10.95 -6.11 25.68
N PHE A 411 11.90 -5.18 25.79
CA PHE A 411 11.94 -4.20 26.87
C PHE A 411 11.32 -2.84 26.47
N GLY A 412 10.82 -2.70 25.25
CA GLY A 412 10.17 -1.48 24.77
C GLY A 412 11.11 -0.26 24.77
N LEU A 413 12.34 -0.42 24.29
CA LEU A 413 13.28 0.69 24.13
C LEU A 413 12.79 1.72 23.09
N TYR A 414 12.06 1.27 22.07
CA TYR A 414 11.41 2.09 21.05
C TYR A 414 9.88 1.93 21.13
N PRO A 415 9.21 2.74 21.96
CA PRO A 415 7.77 2.65 22.17
C PRO A 415 6.98 3.25 21.00
N GLU A 416 5.68 2.96 20.97
CA GLU A 416 4.75 3.56 20.04
C GLU A 416 4.51 5.03 20.43
N ALA A 417 4.47 5.93 19.46
CA ALA A 417 4.33 7.38 19.69
C ALA A 417 3.07 7.96 19.04
N ASN A 418 1.90 7.38 19.34
CA ASN A 418 0.60 7.88 18.91
C ASN A 418 -0.11 8.62 20.06
N TYR A 419 -0.11 9.95 20.01
CA TYR A 419 -0.60 10.79 21.13
C TYR A 419 -2.00 11.39 20.92
N GLY A 420 -2.58 11.25 19.72
CA GLY A 420 -3.91 11.78 19.41
C GLY A 420 -4.02 13.29 19.73
N PRO A 421 -5.09 13.76 20.39
CA PRO A 421 -5.29 15.18 20.69
C PRO A 421 -4.33 15.73 21.76
N ASN A 422 -3.57 14.87 22.46
CA ASN A 422 -2.72 15.34 23.56
C ASN A 422 -1.62 16.29 23.07
N ILE A 423 -1.08 16.08 21.86
CA ILE A 423 -0.05 16.99 21.31
C ILE A 423 -0.59 18.40 21.04
N ASP A 424 -1.91 18.56 20.88
CA ASP A 424 -2.56 19.85 20.73
C ASP A 424 -2.83 20.48 22.09
N ILE A 425 -3.39 19.69 23.01
CA ILE A 425 -3.67 20.12 24.39
C ILE A 425 -2.38 20.63 25.03
N TYR A 426 -1.33 19.83 25.06
CA TYR A 426 -0.09 20.21 25.78
C TYR A 426 0.96 20.89 24.89
N ASN A 427 0.60 21.28 23.66
CA ASN A 427 1.49 21.89 22.68
C ASN A 427 2.82 21.11 22.52
N GLY A 428 2.72 19.78 22.45
CA GLY A 428 3.86 18.86 22.33
C GLY A 428 4.38 18.81 20.89
N VAL A 429 5.69 18.86 20.68
CA VAL A 429 6.24 18.73 19.31
C VAL A 429 6.54 17.27 18.92
N ALA A 430 6.55 16.36 19.90
CA ALA A 430 6.72 14.93 19.68
C ALA A 430 5.62 14.32 18.79
N PRO A 431 5.95 13.24 18.07
CA PRO A 431 7.31 12.73 17.85
C PRO A 431 8.02 13.53 16.75
N VAL A 432 9.36 13.62 16.84
CA VAL A 432 10.23 14.25 15.85
C VAL A 432 11.47 13.41 15.62
N GLY A 433 11.67 12.97 14.38
CA GLY A 433 12.83 12.16 14.00
C GLY A 433 12.64 11.45 12.68
N PHE A 434 13.44 10.41 12.47
CA PHE A 434 13.26 9.47 11.39
C PHE A 434 13.55 8.04 11.85
N GLU A 435 12.92 7.08 11.16
CA GLU A 435 13.26 5.66 11.18
C GLU A 435 13.80 5.26 9.80
N MET A 436 14.88 4.48 9.76
CA MET A 436 15.41 3.87 8.57
C MET A 436 15.40 2.34 8.74
N ALA A 437 14.80 1.62 7.81
CA ALA A 437 14.83 0.16 7.73
C ALA A 437 15.69 -0.30 6.55
N GLY A 438 16.70 -1.14 6.80
CA GLY A 438 17.61 -1.64 5.78
C GLY A 438 17.01 -2.75 4.93
N LYS A 439 17.33 -2.75 3.64
CA LYS A 439 16.95 -3.78 2.65
C LYS A 439 18.18 -4.51 2.12
N LYS A 440 17.95 -5.66 1.46
CA LYS A 440 18.99 -6.45 0.77
C LYS A 440 20.17 -6.76 1.71
N SER A 441 21.37 -6.24 1.42
CA SER A 441 22.57 -6.44 2.25
C SER A 441 22.47 -5.81 3.65
N LEU A 442 21.53 -4.88 3.86
CA LEU A 442 21.22 -4.25 5.15
C LEU A 442 19.98 -4.86 5.82
N ASN A 443 19.42 -5.96 5.29
CA ASN A 443 18.26 -6.60 5.90
C ASN A 443 18.55 -6.97 7.37
N GLY A 444 17.57 -6.67 8.23
CA GLY A 444 17.63 -6.83 9.67
C GLY A 444 18.07 -5.58 10.42
N LEU A 445 18.70 -4.60 9.75
CA LEU A 445 19.11 -3.33 10.37
C LEU A 445 17.94 -2.34 10.39
N LYS A 446 17.67 -1.74 11.55
CA LYS A 446 16.88 -0.51 11.66
C LYS A 446 17.62 0.53 12.50
N VAL A 447 17.42 1.81 12.16
CA VAL A 447 17.96 2.94 12.90
C VAL A 447 16.86 3.96 13.13
N ALA A 448 16.64 4.37 14.37
CA ALA A 448 15.79 5.51 14.70
C ALA A 448 16.65 6.63 15.27
N PHE A 449 16.42 7.87 14.83
CA PHE A 449 17.18 9.02 15.28
C PHE A 449 16.29 10.26 15.29
N GLY A 450 16.37 11.04 16.37
CA GLY A 450 15.60 12.27 16.42
C GLY A 450 15.80 13.05 17.72
N PRO A 451 15.43 14.34 17.71
CA PRO A 451 15.47 15.18 18.91
C PRO A 451 14.42 14.80 19.96
N GLU A 452 13.29 14.19 19.58
CA GLU A 452 12.26 13.72 20.50
C GLU A 452 11.48 12.57 19.84
N LEU A 453 12.07 11.37 19.81
CA LEU A 453 11.48 10.20 19.14
C LEU A 453 10.11 9.83 19.72
N TRP A 454 9.95 9.89 21.03
CA TRP A 454 8.65 9.83 21.73
C TRP A 454 8.55 11.01 22.69
N TRP A 455 7.35 11.32 23.19
CA TRP A 455 7.12 12.42 24.11
C TRP A 455 8.01 12.33 25.35
N GLY A 456 8.83 13.37 25.56
CA GLY A 456 9.76 13.44 26.68
C GLY A 456 11.04 12.65 26.48
N ALA A 457 11.28 12.11 25.27
CA ALA A 457 12.56 11.52 24.92
C ALA A 457 13.64 12.60 24.88
N ASN A 458 14.84 12.23 25.34
CA ASN A 458 16.05 12.96 25.01
C ASN A 458 16.35 12.81 23.51
N PRO A 459 17.11 13.74 22.90
CA PRO A 459 17.69 13.51 21.59
C PRO A 459 18.46 12.19 21.59
N ALA A 460 18.08 11.25 20.73
CA ALA A 460 18.56 9.88 20.84
C ALA A 460 18.81 9.21 19.48
N VAL A 461 19.63 8.16 19.53
CA VAL A 461 19.78 7.18 18.46
C VAL A 461 19.50 5.78 18.99
N LEU A 462 18.71 5.02 18.23
CA LEU A 462 18.49 3.60 18.43
C LEU A 462 18.94 2.83 17.20
N VAL A 463 19.65 1.73 17.42
CA VAL A 463 20.06 0.80 16.37
C VAL A 463 19.56 -0.58 16.74
N LYS A 464 18.78 -1.19 15.86
CA LYS A 464 18.30 -2.57 15.97
C LYS A 464 18.93 -3.41 14.87
N TYR A 465 19.35 -4.62 15.21
CA TYR A 465 19.75 -5.62 14.23
C TYR A 465 19.16 -6.99 14.57
N SER A 466 18.39 -7.56 13.64
CA SER A 466 17.79 -8.88 13.74
C SER A 466 18.41 -9.86 12.74
N ARG A 467 18.67 -11.10 13.17
CA ARG A 467 19.14 -12.18 12.30
C ARG A 467 18.71 -13.54 12.82
N SER A 468 18.21 -14.39 11.92
CA SER A 468 17.92 -15.79 12.24
C SER A 468 19.16 -16.67 12.09
N LEU A 469 19.45 -17.47 13.12
CA LEU A 469 20.58 -18.40 13.18
C LEU A 469 20.12 -19.71 13.84
N ALA A 470 20.35 -20.84 13.18
CA ALA A 470 20.05 -22.18 13.72
C ALA A 470 18.60 -22.36 14.24
N GLY A 471 17.62 -21.73 13.58
CA GLY A 471 16.20 -21.80 13.94
C GLY A 471 15.76 -20.86 15.07
N MET A 472 16.65 -19.97 15.53
CA MET A 472 16.36 -18.92 16.52
C MET A 472 16.50 -17.54 15.88
N THR A 473 15.66 -16.57 16.26
CA THR A 473 15.77 -15.18 15.79
C THR A 473 16.40 -14.34 16.88
N LEU A 474 17.62 -13.88 16.65
CA LEU A 474 18.34 -13.02 17.59
C LEU A 474 18.11 -11.56 17.21
N THR A 475 17.67 -10.75 18.15
CA THR A 475 17.50 -9.30 17.99
C THR A 475 18.31 -8.55 19.03
N GLY A 476 19.25 -7.72 18.58
CA GLY A 476 19.98 -6.78 19.43
C GLY A 476 19.50 -5.35 19.22
N ILE A 477 19.31 -4.60 20.30
CA ILE A 477 18.97 -3.17 20.25
C ILE A 477 19.94 -2.39 21.13
N TYR A 478 20.46 -1.30 20.58
CA TYR A 478 21.28 -0.32 21.29
C TYR A 478 20.58 1.03 21.28
N HIS A 479 20.51 1.69 22.42
CA HIS A 479 19.93 3.03 22.60
C HIS A 479 20.93 3.94 23.30
N GLU A 480 21.12 5.12 22.74
CA GLU A 480 21.95 6.19 23.28
C GLU A 480 21.19 7.51 23.28
N ASP A 481 21.03 8.10 24.47
CA ASP A 481 20.70 9.52 24.58
C ASP A 481 21.96 10.34 24.25
N LEU A 482 21.86 11.21 23.26
CA LEU A 482 22.95 12.01 22.71
C LEU A 482 23.12 13.36 23.42
N ASP A 483 22.06 13.87 24.02
CA ASP A 483 22.04 15.13 24.77
C ASP A 483 20.90 15.12 25.81
N GLU A 484 20.88 16.10 26.72
CA GLU A 484 19.73 16.37 27.58
C GLU A 484 18.62 17.07 26.79
N GLN A 485 17.35 16.79 27.14
CA GLN A 485 16.22 17.49 26.55
C GLN A 485 16.34 19.02 26.77
N GLY A 486 16.36 19.79 25.68
CA GLY A 486 16.45 21.25 25.75
C GLY A 486 15.27 21.90 26.49
N PRO A 487 15.44 23.10 27.06
CA PRO A 487 14.34 23.81 27.72
C PRO A 487 13.25 24.18 26.70
N ALA A 488 12.11 23.50 26.83
CA ALA A 488 10.88 23.61 26.01
C ALA A 488 10.94 22.95 24.60
N VAL A 489 10.84 21.62 24.58
CA VAL A 489 10.48 20.84 23.37
C VAL A 489 9.00 20.37 23.48
N SER A 490 8.55 19.99 24.67
CA SER A 490 7.14 19.79 25.03
C SER A 490 6.90 20.33 26.45
N SER A 491 5.81 21.06 26.68
CA SER A 491 5.67 21.99 27.82
C SER A 491 5.58 21.32 29.23
N PHE A 492 5.54 20.00 29.34
CA PHE A 492 5.23 19.33 30.63
C PHE A 492 5.87 17.94 30.83
N ALA A 493 6.86 17.55 30.02
CA ALA A 493 7.59 16.30 30.24
C ALA A 493 8.57 16.47 31.42
N VAL A 494 8.64 15.48 32.32
CA VAL A 494 9.68 15.44 33.36
C VAL A 494 10.99 15.04 32.69
N PRO A 495 12.03 15.88 32.70
CA PRO A 495 13.31 15.55 32.06
C PRO A 495 13.88 14.26 32.67
N VAL A 496 14.25 13.31 31.82
CA VAL A 496 14.88 12.06 32.23
C VAL A 496 16.39 12.20 32.06
N PRO A 497 17.21 11.78 33.04
CA PRO A 497 18.67 11.79 32.86
C PRO A 497 19.08 10.99 31.62
N PRO A 498 20.07 11.48 30.84
CA PRO A 498 20.60 10.74 29.70
C PRO A 498 21.01 9.32 30.09
N ASN A 499 20.59 8.35 29.30
CA ASN A 499 20.90 6.95 29.53
C ASN A 499 21.41 6.24 28.27
N ARG A 500 22.07 5.10 28.53
CA ARG A 500 22.55 4.16 27.51
C ARG A 500 22.02 2.78 27.85
N ARG A 501 21.37 2.13 26.90
CA ARG A 501 20.73 0.82 27.10
C ARG A 501 21.11 -0.11 25.94
N ALA A 502 21.30 -1.38 26.25
CA ALA A 502 21.50 -2.43 25.27
C ALA A 502 20.70 -3.65 25.67
N THR A 503 19.99 -4.26 24.72
CA THR A 503 19.15 -5.44 24.93
C THR A 503 19.47 -6.49 23.86
N LEU A 504 19.30 -7.75 24.24
CA LEU A 504 19.40 -8.90 23.35
C LEU A 504 18.20 -9.81 23.64
N HIS A 505 17.43 -10.12 22.61
CA HIS A 505 16.28 -11.02 22.66
C HIS A 505 16.55 -12.24 21.76
N LEU A 506 16.08 -13.42 22.19
CA LEU A 506 16.28 -14.71 21.51
C LEU A 506 14.96 -15.46 21.32
#